data_AF-A0A1E4RNT4-F1
#
_entry.id   AF-A0A1E4RNT4-F1
#
_cell.length_a   1.000
_cell.length_b   1.000
_cell.length_c   1.000
_cell.angle_alpha   90.00
_cell.angle_beta   90.00
_cell.angle_gamma   90.00
#
_symmetry.space_group_name_H-M   'P 1'
#
loop_
_entity.id
_entity.type
_entity.pdbx_description
1 polymer ?
#
loop_
_entity_poly.entity_id
_entity_poly.type
_entity_poly.pdbx_seq_one_letter_code
_entity_poly.pdbx_strand_id
1 'polypeptide(L)'
;SSIGLSMMKKMGFQEGQSLGNKSSEAIREPIKVENKIDRLGIGGKVKHPKNFVPVQANSEQYRDRIKSRLSESKVSYLIKKLQKVCFQYSGDDEKYLDNNENFDPGDVNILWREFAIEILEADLKRRNNKRTLVFDTENNENPQQIKEQRRLENANNEELKDWKSLDNSEKLEKLLIYCRGFNYCVFCGCFYNDEDDLQSNCPGVLEEEH
;
A
#
# COMPACT_ATOMS: atom_id res chain seq x y z
N SER A 1 -31.36 -44.25 30.14
CA SER A 1 -30.28 -45.24 29.98
C SER A 1 -29.89 -45.33 28.50
N SER A 2 -28.61 -45.23 28.16
CA SER A 2 -28.14 -45.33 26.77
C SER A 2 -28.43 -46.71 26.18
N ILE A 3 -28.89 -46.77 24.93
CA ILE A 3 -29.18 -48.03 24.20
C ILE A 3 -27.92 -48.91 24.14
N GLY A 4 -26.74 -48.31 23.92
CA GLY A 4 -25.47 -49.03 23.88
C GLY A 4 -25.14 -49.72 25.21
N LEU A 5 -25.39 -49.04 26.34
CA LEU A 5 -25.20 -49.63 27.67
C LEU A 5 -26.15 -50.82 27.89
N SER A 6 -27.39 -50.76 27.39
CA SER A 6 -28.35 -51.87 27.47
C SER A 6 -27.90 -53.09 26.66
N MET A 7 -27.36 -52.89 25.46
CA MET A 7 -26.79 -53.98 24.67
C MET A 7 -25.56 -54.59 25.36
N MET A 8 -24.65 -53.77 25.88
CA MET A 8 -23.45 -54.24 26.59
C MET A 8 -23.81 -55.09 27.82
N LYS A 9 -24.79 -54.66 28.62
CA LYS A 9 -25.30 -55.44 29.76
C LYS A 9 -25.83 -56.81 29.34
N LYS A 10 -26.56 -56.88 28.21
CA LYS A 10 -27.05 -58.16 27.65
C LYS A 10 -25.92 -59.08 27.17
N MET A 11 -24.76 -58.53 26.83
CA MET A 11 -23.56 -59.27 26.44
C MET A 11 -22.63 -59.61 27.63
N GLY A 12 -23.06 -59.35 28.87
CA GLY A 12 -22.32 -59.73 30.08
C GLY A 12 -21.45 -58.61 30.69
N PHE A 13 -21.55 -57.37 30.21
CA PHE A 13 -20.86 -56.24 30.84
C PHE A 13 -21.54 -55.82 32.15
N GLN A 14 -20.75 -55.70 33.22
CA GLN A 14 -21.19 -55.17 34.51
C GLN A 14 -20.64 -53.75 34.72
N GLU A 15 -21.47 -52.86 35.27
CA GLU A 15 -21.07 -51.47 35.52
C GLU A 15 -19.88 -51.42 36.48
N GLY A 16 -18.80 -50.75 36.05
CA GLY A 16 -17.55 -50.64 36.81
C GLY A 16 -16.47 -51.68 36.46
N GLN A 17 -16.78 -52.67 35.62
CA GLN A 17 -15.79 -53.61 35.10
C GLN A 17 -15.16 -53.10 33.79
N SER A 18 -13.93 -53.54 33.54
CA SER A 18 -13.27 -53.35 32.25
C SER A 18 -13.62 -54.51 31.31
N LEU A 19 -13.45 -54.30 30.00
CA LEU A 19 -13.71 -55.33 29.00
C LEU A 19 -12.52 -56.27 28.83
N GLY A 20 -12.78 -57.54 28.50
CA GLY A 20 -11.76 -58.55 28.17
C GLY A 20 -11.36 -59.48 29.32
N ASN A 21 -10.61 -60.53 28.99
CA ASN A 21 -10.31 -61.63 29.91
C ASN A 21 -9.37 -61.24 31.07
N LYS A 22 -8.59 -60.16 30.90
CA LYS A 22 -7.70 -59.60 31.93
C LYS A 22 -8.31 -58.35 32.56
N SER A 23 -9.39 -58.53 33.30
CA SER A 23 -10.23 -57.43 33.81
C SER A 23 -9.50 -56.50 34.79
N SER A 24 -8.44 -56.95 35.45
CA SER A 24 -7.71 -56.13 36.43
C SER A 24 -6.85 -55.02 35.81
N GLU A 25 -6.35 -55.21 34.59
CA GLU A 25 -5.35 -54.31 33.95
C GLU A 25 -5.93 -53.49 32.79
N ALA A 26 -7.18 -53.75 32.38
CA ALA A 26 -7.77 -53.09 31.23
C ALA A 26 -8.32 -51.68 31.56
N ILE A 27 -8.18 -50.78 30.59
CA ILE A 27 -8.64 -49.38 30.68
C ILE A 27 -10.16 -49.31 30.87
N ARG A 28 -10.60 -48.44 31.79
CA ARG A 28 -12.03 -48.20 32.10
C ARG A 28 -12.55 -46.92 31.47
N GLU A 29 -11.65 -46.01 31.14
CA GLU A 29 -11.96 -44.72 30.54
C GLU A 29 -11.35 -44.63 29.14
N PRO A 30 -12.01 -43.94 28.18
CA PRO A 30 -11.43 -43.66 26.88
C PRO A 30 -10.08 -42.93 26.99
N ILE A 31 -9.16 -43.26 26.08
CA ILE A 31 -7.86 -42.58 26.01
C ILE A 31 -8.09 -41.10 25.68
N LYS A 32 -7.58 -40.21 26.54
CA LYS A 32 -7.64 -38.77 26.29
C LYS A 32 -6.64 -38.42 25.20
N VAL A 33 -7.12 -37.80 24.13
CA VAL A 33 -6.28 -37.25 23.06
C VAL A 33 -5.99 -35.81 23.39
N GLU A 34 -4.71 -35.47 23.58
CA GLU A 34 -4.27 -34.09 23.72
C GLU A 34 -4.16 -33.46 22.33
N ASN A 35 -5.11 -32.58 22.01
CA ASN A 35 -5.05 -31.82 20.77
C ASN A 35 -3.94 -30.78 20.86
N LYS A 36 -2.93 -30.93 20.02
CA LYS A 36 -1.88 -29.93 19.88
C LYS A 36 -2.39 -28.74 19.07
N ILE A 37 -2.64 -27.63 19.76
CA ILE A 37 -3.11 -26.37 19.15
C ILE A 37 -1.91 -25.55 18.61
N ASP A 38 -0.70 -25.85 19.10
CA ASP A 38 0.51 -25.13 18.72
C ASP A 38 1.02 -25.52 17.33
N ARG A 39 1.57 -24.53 16.62
CA ARG A 39 2.25 -24.73 15.33
C ARG A 39 3.70 -25.24 15.47
N LEU A 40 4.16 -25.53 16.69
CA LEU A 40 5.51 -26.05 16.93
C LEU A 40 5.64 -27.48 16.38
N GLY A 41 6.85 -27.89 15.98
CA GLY A 41 7.13 -29.27 15.57
C GLY A 41 6.82 -30.30 16.68
N ILE A 42 6.57 -31.57 16.33
CA ILE A 42 6.33 -32.64 17.32
C ILE A 42 7.55 -32.71 18.26
N GLY A 43 7.31 -32.63 19.58
CA GLY A 43 8.38 -32.52 20.59
C GLY A 43 8.87 -31.09 20.88
N GLY A 44 8.40 -30.08 20.14
CA GLY A 44 8.69 -28.67 20.38
C GLY A 44 8.04 -28.20 21.69
N LYS A 45 8.85 -27.86 22.69
CA LYS A 45 8.39 -27.27 23.94
C LYS A 45 8.38 -25.75 23.81
N VAL A 46 7.27 -25.10 24.17
CA VAL A 46 7.23 -23.65 24.30
C VAL A 46 8.20 -23.26 25.41
N LYS A 47 9.30 -22.58 25.06
CA LYS A 47 10.10 -21.87 26.06
C LYS A 47 9.28 -20.67 26.49
N HIS A 48 8.38 -20.83 27.46
CA HIS A 48 7.77 -19.68 28.10
C HIS A 48 8.89 -18.95 28.84
N PRO A 49 9.30 -17.74 28.43
CA PRO A 49 10.15 -16.95 29.30
C PRO A 49 9.38 -16.79 30.62
N LYS A 50 10.07 -16.95 31.77
CA LYS A 50 9.46 -16.93 33.10
C LYS A 50 8.64 -15.67 33.41
N ASN A 51 8.76 -14.65 32.55
CA ASN A 51 8.07 -13.37 32.61
C ASN A 51 7.29 -13.04 31.31
N PHE A 52 6.70 -14.02 30.62
CA PHE A 52 5.78 -13.71 29.51
C PHE A 52 4.50 -13.10 30.07
N VAL A 53 4.47 -11.77 30.15
CA VAL A 53 3.22 -11.04 30.28
C VAL A 53 2.56 -11.11 28.90
N PRO A 54 1.38 -11.74 28.75
CA PRO A 54 0.62 -11.57 27.52
C PRO A 54 0.30 -10.08 27.42
N VAL A 55 1.04 -9.37 26.58
CA VAL A 55 0.65 -8.03 26.16
C VAL A 55 -0.72 -8.23 25.54
N GLN A 56 -1.75 -7.70 26.18
CA GLN A 56 -3.06 -7.58 25.55
C GLN A 56 -2.85 -6.67 24.34
N ALA A 57 -2.56 -7.27 23.19
CA ALA A 57 -2.47 -6.54 21.95
C ALA A 57 -3.84 -5.90 21.75
N ASN A 58 -3.91 -4.59 21.88
CA ASN A 58 -5.13 -3.84 21.65
C ASN A 58 -5.47 -3.97 20.16
N SER A 59 -6.29 -4.97 19.83
CA SER A 59 -6.63 -5.33 18.46
C SER A 59 -7.27 -4.16 17.72
N GLU A 60 -7.99 -3.30 18.42
CA GLU A 60 -8.65 -2.11 17.89
C GLU A 60 -7.62 -1.06 17.46
N GLN A 61 -6.68 -0.69 18.35
CA GLN A 61 -5.58 0.23 18.00
C GLN A 61 -4.73 -0.27 16.84
N TYR A 62 -4.50 -1.59 16.74
CA TYR A 62 -3.78 -2.16 15.60
C TYR A 62 -4.57 -2.00 14.30
N ARG A 63 -5.87 -2.30 14.30
CA ARG A 63 -6.74 -2.14 13.13
C ARG A 63 -6.78 -0.68 12.67
N ASP A 64 -6.89 0.26 13.60
CA ASP A 64 -6.95 1.68 13.28
C ASP A 64 -5.65 2.18 12.67
N ARG A 65 -4.49 1.81 13.22
CA ARG A 65 -3.19 2.15 12.62
C ARG A 65 -3.03 1.62 11.20
N ILE A 66 -3.48 0.39 10.94
CA ILE A 66 -3.43 -0.21 9.60
C ILE A 66 -4.38 0.53 8.65
N LYS A 67 -5.60 0.86 9.09
CA LYS A 67 -6.55 1.65 8.31
C LYS A 67 -5.97 3.01 7.93
N SER A 68 -5.43 3.77 8.90
CA SER A 68 -4.83 5.08 8.65
C SER A 68 -3.66 5.00 7.67
N ARG A 69 -2.77 4.00 7.84
CA ARG A 69 -1.65 3.80 6.91
C ARG A 69 -2.11 3.49 5.48
N LEU A 70 -3.16 2.68 5.34
CA LEU A 70 -3.72 2.34 4.04
C LEU A 70 -4.41 3.55 3.40
N SER A 71 -5.16 4.34 4.17
CA SER A 71 -5.80 5.57 3.66
C SER A 71 -4.76 6.58 3.20
N GLU A 72 -3.70 6.82 4.00
CA GLU A 72 -2.60 7.70 3.60
C GLU A 72 -1.91 7.22 2.32
N SER A 73 -1.59 5.92 2.25
CA SER A 73 -0.95 5.33 1.06
C SER A 73 -1.83 5.45 -0.18
N LYS A 74 -3.15 5.30 -0.02
CA LYS A 74 -4.13 5.47 -1.09
C LYS A 74 -4.20 6.92 -1.56
N VAL A 75 -4.27 7.89 -0.65
CA VAL A 75 -4.27 9.31 -0.99
C VAL A 75 -2.99 9.67 -1.75
N SER A 76 -1.82 9.25 -1.27
CA SER A 76 -0.55 9.49 -1.97
C SER A 76 -0.53 8.86 -3.38
N TYR A 77 -1.08 7.65 -3.54
CA TYR A 77 -1.21 7.02 -4.85
C TYR A 77 -2.13 7.82 -5.78
N LEU A 78 -3.28 8.29 -5.29
CA LEU A 78 -4.23 9.09 -6.07
C LEU A 78 -3.59 10.40 -6.52
N ILE A 79 -2.90 11.11 -5.63
CA ILE A 79 -2.17 12.34 -5.97
C ILE A 79 -1.20 12.08 -7.13
N LYS A 80 -0.33 11.06 -7.04
CA LYS A 80 0.61 10.74 -8.13
C LYS A 80 -0.10 10.38 -9.44
N LYS A 81 -1.21 9.64 -9.36
CA LYS A 81 -2.03 9.30 -10.53
C LYS A 81 -2.61 10.55 -11.18
N LEU A 82 -3.18 11.46 -10.41
CA LEU A 82 -3.76 12.72 -10.89
C LEU A 82 -2.68 13.65 -11.46
N GLN A 83 -1.54 13.81 -10.78
CA GLN A 83 -0.42 14.60 -11.27
C GLN A 83 0.06 14.12 -12.65
N LYS A 84 0.16 12.80 -12.84
CA LYS A 84 0.49 12.21 -14.14
C LYS A 84 -0.56 12.54 -15.20
N VAL A 85 -1.84 12.43 -14.87
CA VAL A 85 -2.93 12.78 -15.79
C VAL A 85 -2.87 14.26 -16.15
N CYS A 86 -2.77 15.16 -15.16
CA CYS A 86 -2.65 16.60 -15.43
C CYS A 86 -1.46 16.92 -16.33
N PHE A 87 -0.29 16.33 -16.06
CA PHE A 87 0.91 16.53 -16.86
C PHE A 87 0.73 16.10 -18.32
N GLN A 88 -0.01 15.01 -18.56
CA GLN A 88 -0.30 14.52 -19.90
C GLN A 88 -1.33 15.39 -20.63
N TYR A 89 -2.41 15.78 -19.96
CA TYR A 89 -3.50 16.51 -20.61
C TYR A 89 -3.27 18.03 -20.65
N SER A 90 -2.31 18.56 -19.89
CA SER A 90 -1.83 19.93 -20.04
C SER A 90 -0.91 20.10 -21.27
N GLY A 91 -0.46 19.00 -21.89
CA GLY A 91 0.54 19.00 -22.95
C GLY A 91 1.96 19.31 -22.45
N ASP A 92 2.20 19.27 -21.13
CA ASP A 92 3.55 19.44 -20.59
C ASP A 92 4.43 18.21 -20.86
N ASP A 93 3.81 17.04 -21.04
CA ASP A 93 4.49 15.82 -21.48
C ASP A 93 5.02 15.94 -22.91
N GLU A 94 4.24 16.48 -23.84
CA GLU A 94 4.68 16.75 -25.21
C GLU A 94 5.86 17.73 -25.22
N LYS A 95 5.74 18.85 -24.47
CA LYS A 95 6.84 19.83 -24.32
C LYS A 95 8.11 19.18 -23.76
N TYR A 96 7.95 18.30 -22.79
CA TYR A 96 9.06 17.56 -22.19
C TYR A 96 9.72 16.62 -23.19
N LEU A 97 8.93 15.88 -23.97
CA LEU A 97 9.45 14.93 -24.95
C LEU A 97 10.13 15.63 -26.13
N ASP A 98 9.56 16.73 -26.63
CA ASP A 98 10.05 17.46 -27.80
C ASP A 98 11.33 18.25 -27.52
N ASN A 99 11.45 18.85 -26.32
CA ASN A 99 12.58 19.71 -25.98
C ASN A 99 13.06 19.50 -24.53
N ASN A 100 13.33 18.25 -24.18
CA ASN A 100 13.84 17.85 -22.86
C ASN A 100 15.05 18.69 -22.42
N GLU A 101 15.94 19.03 -23.36
CA GLU A 101 17.13 19.81 -23.06
C GLU A 101 16.83 21.22 -22.53
N ASN A 102 15.72 21.85 -22.92
CA ASN A 102 15.33 23.19 -22.48
C ASN A 102 14.05 23.21 -21.64
N PHE A 103 13.47 22.06 -21.35
CA PHE A 103 12.30 21.96 -20.49
C PHE A 103 12.63 22.54 -19.10
N ASP A 104 11.86 23.53 -18.66
CA ASP A 104 11.99 24.10 -17.33
C ASP A 104 10.83 23.61 -16.45
N PRO A 105 11.09 22.78 -15.43
CA PRO A 105 10.05 22.38 -14.49
C PRO A 105 9.42 23.57 -13.74
N GLY A 106 10.07 24.73 -13.68
CA GLY A 106 9.51 25.94 -13.08
C GLY A 106 8.28 26.47 -13.80
N ASP A 107 8.20 26.29 -15.13
CA ASP A 107 7.07 26.72 -15.97
C ASP A 107 5.84 25.81 -15.82
N VAL A 108 6.04 24.63 -15.23
CA VAL A 108 4.97 23.66 -14.98
C VAL A 108 4.11 24.13 -13.81
N ASN A 109 2.80 23.87 -13.91
CA ASN A 109 1.85 24.15 -12.83
C ASN A 109 2.28 23.50 -11.52
N ILE A 110 2.19 24.27 -10.43
CA ILE A 110 2.57 23.86 -9.07
C ILE A 110 1.97 22.51 -8.64
N LEU A 111 0.75 22.19 -9.08
CA LEU A 111 0.02 21.00 -8.68
C LEU A 111 0.72 19.69 -9.09
N TRP A 112 1.40 19.68 -10.25
CA TRP A 112 2.15 18.52 -10.79
C TRP A 112 3.63 18.82 -11.08
N ARG A 113 4.13 19.99 -10.67
CA ARG A 113 5.55 20.36 -10.78
C ARG A 113 6.47 19.33 -10.10
N GLU A 114 6.07 18.82 -8.94
CA GLU A 114 6.80 17.75 -8.25
C GLU A 114 6.99 16.51 -9.14
N PHE A 115 5.94 16.11 -9.87
CA PHE A 115 6.00 15.00 -10.80
C PHE A 115 6.95 15.28 -11.98
N ALA A 116 6.93 16.49 -12.53
CA ALA A 116 7.86 16.90 -13.59
C ALA A 116 9.33 16.87 -13.13
N ILE A 117 9.60 17.34 -11.91
CA ILE A 117 10.92 17.26 -11.27
C ILE A 117 11.35 15.79 -11.08
N GLU A 118 10.46 14.93 -10.57
CA GLU A 118 10.75 13.49 -10.38
C GLU A 118 11.17 12.82 -11.70
N ILE A 119 10.50 13.12 -12.82
CA ILE A 119 10.83 12.59 -14.15
C ILE A 119 12.23 13.07 -14.58
N LEU A 120 12.49 14.37 -14.50
CA LEU A 120 13.75 14.96 -14.94
C LEU A 120 14.94 14.41 -14.13
N GLU A 121 14.79 14.29 -12.81
CA GLU A 121 15.78 13.66 -11.93
C GLU A 121 16.03 12.19 -12.28
N ALA A 122 14.98 11.42 -12.59
CA ALA A 122 15.12 10.02 -12.97
C ALA A 122 15.90 9.88 -14.28
N ASP A 123 15.66 10.75 -15.25
CA ASP A 123 16.36 10.75 -16.54
C ASP A 123 17.81 11.22 -16.43
N LEU A 124 18.10 12.18 -15.54
CA LEU A 124 19.48 12.52 -15.18
C LEU A 124 20.22 11.33 -14.56
N LYS A 125 19.61 10.66 -13.57
CA LYS A 125 20.17 9.47 -12.92
C LYS A 125 20.45 8.36 -13.93
N ARG A 126 19.52 8.11 -14.86
CA ARG A 126 19.69 7.13 -15.96
C ARG A 126 20.85 7.49 -16.89
N ARG A 127 20.97 8.76 -17.30
CA ARG A 127 22.08 9.25 -18.15
C ARG A 127 23.42 9.12 -17.44
N ASN A 128 23.48 9.46 -16.15
CA ASN A 128 24.70 9.35 -15.36
C ASN A 128 25.13 7.89 -15.21
N ASN A 129 24.21 6.98 -14.87
CA ASN A 129 24.52 5.55 -14.74
C ASN A 129 25.02 4.90 -16.05
N LYS A 130 24.58 5.39 -17.22
CA LYS A 130 25.11 4.94 -18.51
C LYS A 130 26.55 5.39 -18.75
N ARG A 131 26.97 6.55 -18.22
CA ARG A 131 28.33 7.10 -18.39
C ARG A 131 29.35 6.40 -17.51
N THR A 132 28.99 5.98 -16.29
CA THR A 132 29.90 5.28 -15.36
C THR A 132 30.36 3.90 -15.81
N LEU A 133 29.79 3.35 -16.90
CA LEU A 133 30.24 2.09 -17.51
C LEU A 133 31.34 2.29 -18.57
N VAL A 134 31.72 3.53 -18.89
CA VAL A 134 32.79 3.88 -19.83
C VAL A 134 33.94 4.49 -19.01
N PHE A 135 35.12 3.85 -19.11
CA PHE A 135 36.40 4.12 -18.44
C PHE A 135 36.62 5.51 -17.82
N ASP A 136 37.22 5.52 -16.62
CA ASP A 136 37.72 6.68 -15.86
C ASP A 136 38.51 7.67 -16.72
N THR A 137 37.81 8.64 -17.30
CA THR A 137 38.39 9.91 -17.76
C THR A 137 37.81 11.00 -16.89
N GLU A 138 38.63 11.48 -15.96
CA GLU A 138 38.56 12.73 -15.17
C GLU A 138 37.19 13.41 -15.07
N ASN A 139 36.72 13.54 -13.82
CA ASN A 139 35.53 14.28 -13.35
C ASN A 139 35.45 15.73 -13.88
N ASN A 140 35.15 15.92 -15.15
CA ASN A 140 34.67 17.17 -15.70
C ASN A 140 33.15 17.07 -15.77
N GLU A 141 32.47 17.70 -14.81
CA GLU A 141 31.01 17.86 -14.86
C GLU A 141 30.61 18.46 -16.20
N ASN A 142 29.74 17.79 -16.95
CA ASN A 142 29.33 18.27 -18.27
C ASN A 142 28.55 19.59 -18.09
N PRO A 143 28.88 20.69 -18.81
CA PRO A 143 28.13 21.95 -18.73
C PRO A 143 26.61 21.79 -18.88
N GLN A 144 26.15 20.80 -19.64
CA GLN A 144 24.73 20.45 -19.77
C GLN A 144 24.11 19.97 -18.44
N GLN A 145 24.84 19.14 -17.68
CA GLN A 145 24.39 18.62 -16.38
C GLN A 145 24.27 19.73 -15.34
N ILE A 146 25.24 20.65 -15.32
CA ILE A 146 25.22 21.81 -14.42
C ILE A 146 24.00 22.70 -14.71
N LYS A 147 23.69 22.96 -15.98
CA LYS A 147 22.50 23.73 -16.37
C LYS A 147 21.20 23.04 -15.95
N GLU A 148 21.13 21.73 -16.07
CA GLU A 148 19.94 20.95 -15.71
C GLU A 148 19.74 20.87 -14.19
N GLN A 149 20.83 20.69 -13.42
CA GLN A 149 20.79 20.77 -11.95
C GLN A 149 20.33 22.15 -11.46
N ARG A 150 20.84 23.24 -12.05
CA ARG A 150 20.37 24.60 -11.70
C ARG A 150 18.89 24.80 -11.98
N ARG A 151 18.36 24.25 -13.08
CA ARG A 151 16.90 24.30 -13.37
C ARG A 151 16.09 23.56 -12.31
N LEU A 152 16.54 22.37 -11.90
CA LEU A 152 15.90 21.62 -10.81
C LEU A 152 15.93 22.39 -9.48
N GLU A 153 17.04 23.03 -9.15
CA GLU A 153 17.16 23.87 -7.96
C GLU A 153 16.21 25.07 -8.02
N ASN A 154 16.16 25.76 -9.16
CA ASN A 154 15.27 26.90 -9.38
C ASN A 154 13.79 26.50 -9.33
N ALA A 155 13.42 25.34 -9.88
CA ALA A 155 12.06 24.81 -9.83
C ALA A 155 11.64 24.38 -8.42
N ASN A 156 12.59 24.01 -7.55
CA ASN A 156 12.39 23.77 -6.11
C ASN A 156 12.40 25.07 -5.28
N ASN A 157 11.68 26.08 -5.79
CA ASN A 157 11.50 27.38 -5.13
C ASN A 157 10.64 27.28 -3.85
N GLU A 158 10.47 28.42 -3.15
CA GLU A 158 9.65 28.51 -1.94
C GLU A 158 8.19 28.12 -2.20
N GLU A 159 7.62 28.51 -3.33
CA GLU A 159 6.26 28.15 -3.74
C GLU A 159 6.04 26.61 -3.75
N LEU A 160 7.01 25.85 -4.29
CA LEU A 160 6.93 24.38 -4.28
C LEU A 160 7.14 23.79 -2.89
N LYS A 161 7.93 24.44 -2.03
CA LYS A 161 8.08 24.00 -0.63
C LYS A 161 6.78 24.21 0.15
N ASP A 162 6.11 25.34 -0.06
CA ASP A 162 4.81 25.63 0.52
C ASP A 162 3.79 24.59 0.06
N TRP A 163 3.73 24.32 -1.24
CA TRP A 163 2.90 23.24 -1.80
C TRP A 163 3.21 21.88 -1.16
N LYS A 164 4.49 21.50 -1.04
CA LYS A 164 4.91 20.23 -0.44
C LYS A 164 4.54 20.13 1.04
N SER A 165 4.47 21.24 1.78
CA SER A 165 4.08 21.26 3.18
C SER A 165 2.57 21.14 3.43
N LEU A 166 1.76 21.33 2.39
CA LEU A 166 0.30 21.18 2.45
C LEU A 166 -0.11 19.73 2.78
N ASP A 167 -1.25 19.54 3.45
CA ASP A 167 -1.75 18.21 3.74
C ASP A 167 -2.09 17.45 2.45
N ASN A 168 -1.91 16.14 2.47
CA ASN A 168 -2.20 15.30 1.31
C ASN A 168 -3.69 15.34 0.94
N SER A 169 -4.59 15.51 1.91
CA SER A 169 -6.03 15.63 1.63
C SER A 169 -6.33 16.90 0.81
N GLU A 170 -5.74 18.03 1.19
CA GLU A 170 -5.91 19.31 0.49
C GLU A 170 -5.25 19.31 -0.89
N LYS A 171 -4.07 18.67 -1.02
CA LYS A 171 -3.43 18.46 -2.32
C LYS A 171 -4.32 17.66 -3.26
N LEU A 172 -4.92 16.58 -2.73
CA LEU A 172 -5.81 15.71 -3.49
C LEU A 172 -7.05 16.47 -3.97
N GLU A 173 -7.69 17.24 -3.09
CA GLU A 173 -8.88 18.03 -3.45
C GLU A 173 -8.60 19.03 -4.59
N LYS A 174 -7.50 19.78 -4.49
CA LYS A 174 -7.10 20.73 -5.55
C LYS A 174 -6.85 20.04 -6.89
N LEU A 175 -6.20 18.87 -6.87
CA LEU A 175 -5.98 18.06 -8.07
C LEU A 175 -7.28 17.50 -8.64
N LEU A 176 -8.20 17.03 -7.80
CA LEU A 176 -9.51 16.53 -8.22
C LEU A 176 -10.31 17.62 -8.96
N ILE A 177 -10.37 18.82 -8.39
CA ILE A 177 -11.04 19.97 -9.02
C ILE A 177 -10.39 20.31 -10.36
N TYR A 178 -9.06 20.37 -10.41
CA TYR A 178 -8.35 20.71 -11.64
C TYR A 178 -8.57 19.66 -12.75
N CYS A 179 -8.56 18.36 -12.41
CA CYS A 179 -8.82 17.29 -13.36
C CYS A 179 -10.21 17.34 -13.99
N ARG A 180 -11.22 17.89 -13.28
CA ARG A 180 -12.55 18.09 -13.84
C ARG A 180 -12.57 19.13 -14.96
N GLY A 181 -11.65 20.10 -14.95
CA GLY A 181 -11.45 21.00 -16.08
C GLY A 181 -10.96 20.31 -17.35
N PHE A 182 -10.36 19.12 -17.23
CA PHE A 182 -10.06 18.22 -18.36
C PHE A 182 -11.17 17.21 -18.64
N ASN A 183 -12.35 17.40 -18.06
CA ASN A 183 -13.46 16.47 -18.10
C ASN A 183 -13.07 15.07 -17.60
N TYR A 184 -12.18 14.95 -16.61
CA TYR A 184 -11.72 13.67 -16.07
C TYR A 184 -12.16 13.45 -14.63
N CYS A 185 -12.68 12.26 -14.33
CA CYS A 185 -12.92 11.82 -12.96
C CYS A 185 -12.11 10.56 -12.65
N VAL A 186 -11.28 10.61 -11.60
CA VAL A 186 -10.46 9.47 -11.18
C VAL A 186 -11.27 8.34 -10.55
N PHE A 187 -12.41 8.66 -9.93
CA PHE A 187 -13.27 7.69 -9.25
C PHE A 187 -14.15 6.94 -10.26
N CYS A 188 -14.70 7.62 -11.27
CA CYS A 188 -15.35 6.95 -12.41
C CYS A 188 -14.33 6.25 -13.33
N GLY A 189 -13.10 6.77 -13.39
CA GLY A 189 -12.02 6.19 -14.20
C GLY A 189 -12.11 6.50 -15.69
N CYS A 190 -12.83 7.56 -16.08
CA CYS A 190 -13.07 7.93 -17.47
C CYS A 190 -12.94 9.44 -17.71
N PHE A 191 -12.77 9.78 -18.99
CA PHE A 191 -12.93 11.13 -19.52
C PHE A 191 -14.35 11.27 -20.08
N TYR A 192 -14.96 12.42 -19.84
CA TYR A 192 -16.24 12.84 -20.38
C TYR A 192 -16.01 13.71 -21.61
N ASN A 193 -17.03 13.84 -22.44
CA ASN A 193 -16.90 14.59 -23.70
C ASN A 193 -16.79 16.10 -23.46
N ASP A 194 -17.61 16.61 -22.54
CA ASP A 194 -17.70 18.01 -22.17
C ASP A 194 -18.08 18.17 -20.69
N GLU A 195 -18.15 19.42 -20.24
CA GLU A 195 -18.47 19.78 -18.86
C GLU A 195 -19.92 19.40 -18.48
N ASP A 196 -20.85 19.50 -19.44
CA ASP A 196 -22.26 19.13 -19.24
C ASP A 196 -22.43 17.62 -19.04
N ASP A 197 -21.72 16.80 -19.83
CA ASP A 197 -21.64 15.34 -19.72
C ASP A 197 -21.05 14.93 -18.37
N LEU A 198 -19.95 15.58 -17.96
CA LEU A 198 -19.35 15.38 -16.64
C LEU A 198 -20.35 15.68 -15.52
N GLN A 199 -21.06 16.81 -15.58
CA GLN A 199 -21.97 17.21 -14.51
C GLN A 199 -23.24 16.35 -14.45
N SER A 200 -23.67 15.81 -15.58
CA SER A 200 -24.87 14.96 -15.65
C SER A 200 -24.58 13.51 -15.22
N ASN A 201 -23.37 13.00 -15.49
CA ASN A 201 -23.05 11.58 -15.33
C ASN A 201 -22.09 11.26 -14.17
N CYS A 202 -21.38 12.26 -13.62
CA CYS A 202 -20.48 12.05 -12.48
C CYS A 202 -21.17 12.36 -11.15
N PRO A 203 -21.19 11.43 -10.18
CA PRO A 203 -21.87 11.63 -8.88
C PRO A 203 -21.35 12.80 -8.05
N GLY A 204 -20.07 13.15 -8.16
CA GLY A 204 -19.45 14.21 -7.37
C GLY A 204 -17.97 14.37 -7.62
N VAL A 205 -17.28 15.14 -6.78
CA VAL A 205 -15.83 15.38 -6.83
C VAL A 205 -15.09 14.42 -5.89
N LEU A 206 -15.65 14.14 -4.72
CA LEU A 206 -15.01 13.35 -3.66
C LEU A 206 -15.29 11.87 -3.82
N GLU A 207 -14.46 11.05 -3.17
CA GLU A 207 -14.64 9.60 -3.19
C GLU A 207 -15.99 9.18 -2.59
N GLU A 208 -16.42 9.85 -1.51
CA GLU A 208 -17.64 9.50 -0.76
C GLU A 208 -18.93 9.68 -1.58
N GLU A 209 -18.86 10.46 -2.66
CA GLU A 209 -19.99 10.75 -3.54
C GLU A 209 -20.19 9.66 -4.61
N HIS A 210 -19.22 8.75 -4.78
CA HIS A 210 -19.21 7.69 -5.79
C HIS A 210 -19.46 6.30 -5.19
#